data_AF-A0A1E7DTK6-F1
#
_entry.id   AF-A0A1E7DTK6-F1
#
_cell.length_a   1.000
_cell.length_b   1.000
_cell.length_c   1.000
_cell.angle_alpha   90.00
_cell.angle_beta   90.00
_cell.angle_gamma   90.00
#
_symmetry.space_group_name_H-M   'P 1'
#
loop_
_entity.id
_entity.type
_entity.pdbx_description
1 polymer ?
#
loop_
_entity_poly.entity_id
_entity_poly.type
_entity_poly.pdbx_seq_one_letter_code
_entity_poly.pdbx_strand_id
1 'polypeptide(L)'
;MLQGACIDADILLAGETLFLFPAVPDYVYASRFPRKSVYTGCYEKKHFRIAEANKTPEWQTEPPKPTDSIECQVIYYAKLIWCWEHSKKMIDQTYFVIARGSGSHVDVYENKELKGMMGCFPIHWFENFNLVEQETEMEKTEIASDQVVEEDIFDEPEQPRFFEQMKLF
;
A
#
# COMPACT_ATOMS: atom_id res chain seq x y z
N MET A 1 -8.39 2.08 21.63
CA MET A 1 -9.47 1.07 21.65
C MET A 1 -9.49 0.44 23.04
N LEU A 2 -10.65 0.14 23.62
CA LEU A 2 -10.71 -0.53 24.92
C LEU A 2 -10.57 -2.04 24.69
N GLN A 3 -9.73 -2.70 25.48
CA GLN A 3 -9.74 -4.15 25.58
C GLN A 3 -10.15 -4.52 27.01
N GLY A 4 -10.65 -5.73 27.20
CA GLY A 4 -10.96 -6.21 28.52
C GLY A 4 -10.90 -7.72 28.57
N ALA A 5 -10.46 -8.23 29.69
CA ALA A 5 -10.59 -9.65 29.99
C ALA A 5 -11.97 -9.90 30.60
N CYS A 6 -12.69 -10.90 30.10
CA CYS A 6 -13.91 -11.33 30.75
C CYS A 6 -13.57 -11.98 32.10
N ILE A 7 -14.27 -11.56 33.15
CA ILE A 7 -14.13 -12.09 34.52
C ILE A 7 -15.08 -13.28 34.72
N ASP A 8 -16.17 -13.31 33.95
CA ASP A 8 -17.30 -14.22 34.16
C ASP A 8 -17.33 -15.33 33.11
N ALA A 9 -17.07 -16.57 33.54
CA ALA A 9 -16.95 -17.75 32.66
C ALA A 9 -18.29 -18.17 32.03
N ASP A 10 -19.41 -17.74 32.60
CA ASP A 10 -20.76 -18.11 32.14
C ASP A 10 -21.19 -17.31 30.90
N ILE A 11 -20.56 -16.16 30.69
CA ILE A 11 -20.90 -15.23 29.60
C ILE A 11 -19.94 -15.43 28.43
N LEU A 12 -18.64 -15.44 28.71
CA LEU A 12 -17.56 -15.67 27.76
C LEU A 12 -16.44 -16.43 28.48
N LEU A 13 -15.51 -17.04 27.73
CA LEU A 13 -14.37 -17.74 28.33
C LEU A 13 -13.59 -16.80 29.27
N ALA A 14 -13.63 -17.09 30.57
CA ALA A 14 -12.95 -16.29 31.57
C ALA A 14 -11.45 -16.20 31.26
N GLY A 15 -10.91 -14.98 31.29
CA GLY A 15 -9.53 -14.69 30.93
C GLY A 15 -9.28 -14.44 29.44
N GLU A 16 -10.29 -14.58 28.55
CA GLU A 16 -10.14 -14.18 27.15
C GLU A 16 -10.11 -12.65 27.01
N THR A 17 -9.10 -12.14 26.31
CA THR A 17 -8.96 -10.71 26.01
C THR A 17 -9.80 -10.36 24.79
N LEU A 18 -10.76 -9.46 24.98
CA LEU A 18 -11.73 -9.06 23.97
C LEU A 18 -11.63 -7.55 23.71
N PHE A 19 -11.94 -7.14 22.49
CA PHE A 19 -12.12 -5.75 22.11
C PHE A 19 -13.50 -5.28 22.58
N LEU A 20 -13.51 -4.18 23.34
CA LEU A 20 -14.72 -3.58 23.91
C LEU A 20 -15.06 -2.29 23.17
N PHE A 21 -16.29 -2.20 22.66
CA PHE A 21 -16.83 -1.01 22.02
C PHE A 21 -17.96 -0.43 22.88
N PRO A 22 -18.01 0.90 23.07
CA PRO A 22 -19.07 1.53 23.86
C PRO A 22 -20.42 1.40 23.16
N ALA A 23 -21.43 0.88 23.86
CA ALA A 23 -22.80 0.76 23.38
C ALA A 23 -23.72 1.80 24.06
N VAL A 24 -23.87 1.64 25.37
CA VAL A 24 -24.72 2.42 26.29
C VAL A 24 -23.87 2.67 27.55
N PRO A 25 -24.09 3.71 28.37
CA PRO A 25 -23.28 4.01 29.56
C PRO A 25 -22.81 2.79 30.39
N ASP A 26 -23.66 1.78 30.57
CA ASP A 26 -23.37 0.58 31.37
C ASP A 26 -23.06 -0.69 30.56
N TYR A 27 -23.21 -0.63 29.24
CA TYR A 27 -23.04 -1.78 28.34
C TYR A 27 -21.92 -1.58 27.32
N VAL A 28 -21.24 -2.68 27.00
CA VAL A 28 -20.18 -2.76 26.00
C VAL A 28 -20.47 -3.87 25.02
N TYR A 29 -20.22 -3.61 23.74
CA TYR A 29 -20.14 -4.68 22.75
C TYR A 29 -18.77 -5.34 22.87
N ALA A 30 -18.77 -6.66 23.07
CA ALA A 30 -17.54 -7.44 23.08
C ALA A 30 -17.30 -8.07 21.69
N SER A 31 -16.07 -8.03 21.23
CA SER A 31 -15.63 -8.67 19.99
C SER A 31 -14.27 -9.31 20.16
N ARG A 32 -14.05 -10.43 19.47
CA ARG A 32 -12.73 -11.05 19.34
C ARG A 32 -11.84 -10.31 18.33
N PHE A 33 -12.44 -9.48 17.45
CA PHE A 33 -11.74 -8.79 16.38
C PHE A 33 -11.73 -7.26 16.58
N PRO A 34 -10.69 -6.56 16.10
CA PRO A 34 -10.61 -5.10 16.15
C PRO A 34 -11.48 -4.42 15.07
N ARG A 35 -12.73 -4.86 14.89
CA ARG A 35 -13.64 -4.32 13.85
C ARG A 35 -15.00 -3.98 14.44
N LYS A 36 -15.48 -2.76 14.15
CA LYS A 36 -16.78 -2.21 14.62
C LYS A 36 -18.03 -2.85 14.01
N SER A 37 -17.92 -3.97 13.29
CA SER A 37 -19.08 -4.62 12.63
C SER A 37 -19.19 -6.11 12.94
N VAL A 38 -18.33 -6.63 13.81
CA VAL A 38 -18.32 -8.04 14.19
C VAL A 38 -18.35 -8.09 15.71
N TYR A 39 -19.54 -8.10 16.30
CA TYR A 39 -19.71 -8.18 17.75
C TYR A 39 -20.21 -9.57 18.12
N THR A 40 -19.67 -10.14 19.19
CA THR A 40 -20.16 -11.40 19.75
C THR A 40 -21.47 -11.17 20.51
N GLY A 41 -21.59 -10.02 21.17
CA GLY A 41 -22.78 -9.65 21.93
C GLY A 41 -22.61 -8.32 22.65
N CYS A 42 -23.67 -7.90 23.36
CA CYS A 42 -23.71 -6.74 24.22
C CYS A 42 -23.76 -7.20 25.68
N TYR A 43 -22.88 -6.70 26.52
CA TYR A 43 -22.68 -7.18 27.89
C TYR A 43 -22.46 -6.02 28.85
N GLU A 44 -22.76 -6.21 30.14
CA GLU A 44 -22.50 -5.16 31.14
C GLU A 44 -21.00 -4.99 31.39
N LYS A 45 -20.56 -3.74 31.58
CA LYS A 45 -19.16 -3.39 31.87
C LYS A 45 -18.60 -4.10 33.09
N LYS A 46 -19.45 -4.45 34.07
CA LYS A 46 -19.05 -5.08 35.34
C LYS A 46 -18.42 -6.47 35.16
N HIS A 47 -18.75 -7.18 34.08
CA HIS A 47 -18.19 -8.51 33.80
C HIS A 47 -16.83 -8.46 33.11
N PHE A 48 -16.30 -7.26 32.81
CA PHE A 48 -15.01 -7.09 32.16
C PHE A 48 -14.04 -6.34 33.06
N ARG A 49 -12.84 -6.91 33.20
CA ARG A 49 -11.69 -6.14 33.67
C ARG A 49 -11.16 -5.36 32.47
N ILE A 50 -11.60 -4.12 32.34
CA ILE A 50 -11.15 -3.21 31.28
C ILE A 50 -9.66 -2.94 31.53
N ALA A 51 -8.82 -3.45 30.66
CA ALA A 51 -7.46 -2.98 30.53
C ALA A 51 -7.50 -1.93 29.43
N GLU A 52 -7.19 -0.67 29.73
CA GLU A 52 -6.93 0.28 28.65
C GLU A 52 -5.87 -0.35 27.77
N ALA A 53 -6.28 -0.81 26.58
CA ALA A 53 -5.38 -1.51 25.69
C ALA A 53 -4.30 -0.50 25.38
N ASN A 54 -3.09 -0.85 25.83
CA ASN A 54 -1.85 -0.18 25.52
C ASN A 54 -1.99 0.47 24.17
N LYS A 55 -1.90 1.81 24.16
CA LYS A 55 -1.80 2.63 22.97
C LYS A 55 -1.00 1.83 21.97
N THR A 56 -1.64 1.31 20.91
CA THR A 56 -0.90 0.92 19.72
C THR A 56 0.00 2.12 19.46
N PRO A 57 1.33 1.96 19.36
CA PRO A 57 2.17 3.10 19.07
C PRO A 57 1.56 3.76 17.84
N GLU A 58 1.05 4.97 17.99
CA GLU A 58 0.44 5.69 16.88
C GLU A 58 1.53 5.76 15.82
N TRP A 59 1.36 4.98 14.75
CA TRP A 59 2.31 4.98 13.67
C TRP A 59 2.46 6.41 13.19
N GLN A 60 3.70 6.85 12.94
CA GLN A 60 3.96 8.25 12.64
C GLN A 60 3.07 8.70 11.48
N THR A 61 2.49 9.89 11.61
CA THR A 61 1.67 10.47 10.56
C THR A 61 2.47 10.53 9.27
N GLU A 62 1.82 10.14 8.16
CA GLU A 62 2.44 10.19 6.85
C GLU A 62 2.92 11.63 6.54
N PRO A 63 4.15 11.79 6.02
CA PRO A 63 4.65 13.10 5.64
C PRO A 63 3.72 13.77 4.61
N PRO A 64 3.63 15.12 4.61
CA PRO A 64 2.85 15.83 3.62
C PRO A 64 3.46 15.63 2.22
N LYS A 65 2.61 15.58 1.20
CA LYS A 65 3.06 15.51 -0.19
C LYS A 65 3.74 16.84 -0.57
N PRO A 66 5.02 16.85 -1.00
CA PRO A 66 5.65 18.03 -1.53
C PRO A 66 4.98 18.40 -2.85
N THR A 67 5.04 19.68 -3.19
CA THR A 67 4.58 20.19 -4.49
C THR A 67 5.56 19.84 -5.60
N ASP A 68 6.82 19.60 -5.25
CA ASP A 68 7.90 19.37 -6.20
C ASP A 68 7.93 17.90 -6.65
N SER A 69 7.79 17.70 -7.96
CA SER A 69 7.98 16.40 -8.62
C SER A 69 9.44 16.24 -9.03
N ILE A 70 9.99 15.04 -8.86
CA ILE A 70 11.32 14.71 -9.38
C ILE A 70 11.28 14.41 -10.88
N GLU A 71 12.41 14.55 -11.57
CA GLU A 71 12.49 14.27 -13.00
C GLU A 71 12.23 12.79 -13.30
N CYS A 72 11.43 12.55 -14.35
CA CYS A 72 11.08 11.20 -14.76
C CYS A 72 12.21 10.54 -15.54
N GLN A 73 12.29 9.21 -15.45
CA GLN A 73 13.31 8.37 -16.11
C GLN A 73 14.76 8.63 -15.66
N VAL A 74 14.94 9.39 -14.58
CA VAL A 74 16.25 9.65 -13.96
C VAL A 74 16.39 8.83 -12.69
N ILE A 75 17.59 8.27 -12.47
CA ILE A 75 17.88 7.45 -11.29
C ILE A 75 18.49 8.32 -10.19
N TYR A 76 17.88 8.23 -9.03
CA TYR A 76 18.32 8.89 -7.81
C TYR A 76 18.71 7.84 -6.77
N TYR A 77 19.62 8.17 -5.87
CA TYR A 77 19.71 7.50 -4.57
C TYR A 77 18.97 8.37 -3.55
N ALA A 78 18.05 7.77 -2.79
CA ALA A 78 17.23 8.47 -1.83
C ALA A 78 17.06 7.66 -0.55
N LYS A 79 16.90 8.33 0.58
CA LYS A 79 16.72 7.70 1.89
C LYS A 79 15.23 7.56 2.19
N LEU A 80 14.77 6.35 2.50
CA LEU A 80 13.37 6.12 2.90
C LEU A 80 13.16 6.62 4.34
N ILE A 81 12.30 7.62 4.51
CA ILE A 81 11.99 8.22 5.81
C ILE A 81 10.68 7.71 6.41
N TRP A 82 9.77 7.22 5.57
CA TRP A 82 8.46 6.76 6.01
C TRP A 82 8.00 5.57 5.20
N CYS A 83 7.30 4.64 5.85
CA CYS A 83 6.61 3.56 5.16
C CYS A 83 5.46 3.04 6.03
N TRP A 84 4.75 2.02 5.55
CA TRP A 84 3.79 1.28 6.36
C TRP A 84 4.44 0.58 7.56
N GLU A 85 3.67 0.38 8.63
CA GLU A 85 4.12 -0.24 9.89
C GLU A 85 4.80 -1.61 9.69
N HIS A 86 4.27 -2.43 8.77
CA HIS A 86 4.82 -3.75 8.47
C HIS A 86 6.20 -3.70 7.78
N SER A 87 6.53 -2.59 7.12
CA SER A 87 7.77 -2.39 6.36
C SER A 87 8.80 -1.56 7.10
N LYS A 88 8.62 -1.30 8.41
CA LYS A 88 9.49 -0.45 9.24
C LYS A 88 10.99 -0.74 9.16
N LYS A 89 11.38 -1.97 8.79
CA LYS A 89 12.78 -2.36 8.63
C LYS A 89 13.47 -1.65 7.46
N MET A 90 12.71 -1.12 6.52
CA MET A 90 13.21 -0.41 5.33
C MET A 90 13.48 1.08 5.63
N ILE A 91 12.91 1.62 6.70
CA ILE A 91 13.15 3.01 7.11
C ILE A 91 14.63 3.19 7.43
N ASP A 92 15.14 4.39 7.17
CA ASP A 92 16.54 4.80 7.35
C ASP A 92 17.55 4.14 6.41
N GLN A 93 17.10 3.32 5.46
CA GLN A 93 17.94 2.78 4.40
C GLN A 93 17.87 3.65 3.14
N THR A 94 18.98 3.65 2.40
CA THR A 94 19.09 4.30 1.10
C THR A 94 18.84 3.30 -0.02
N TYR A 95 18.02 3.70 -0.98
CA TYR A 95 17.67 2.88 -2.13
C TYR A 95 17.85 3.65 -3.43
N PHE A 96 17.94 2.90 -4.53
CA PHE A 96 17.91 3.46 -5.88
C PHE A 96 16.45 3.62 -6.31
N VAL A 97 16.09 4.83 -6.72
CA VAL A 97 14.71 5.19 -7.04
C VAL A 97 14.63 5.83 -8.43
N ILE A 98 13.58 5.49 -9.17
CA ILE A 98 13.30 6.06 -10.49
C ILE A 98 11.83 6.45 -10.56
N ALA A 99 11.55 7.70 -10.91
CA ALA A 99 10.19 8.14 -11.19
C ALA A 99 9.78 7.71 -12.60
N ARG A 100 8.60 7.10 -12.72
CA ARG A 100 7.99 6.77 -14.01
C ARG A 100 6.67 7.52 -14.15
N GLY A 101 6.37 7.99 -15.36
CA GLY A 101 5.09 8.63 -15.68
C GLY A 101 4.94 10.03 -15.08
N SER A 102 4.04 10.19 -14.12
CA SER A 102 3.63 11.51 -13.57
C SER A 102 4.55 12.06 -12.49
N GLY A 103 5.62 11.34 -12.11
CA GLY A 103 6.52 11.77 -11.05
C GLY A 103 5.81 11.95 -9.71
N SER A 104 4.81 11.10 -9.40
CA SER A 104 4.13 11.04 -8.09
C SER A 104 4.59 9.86 -7.24
N HIS A 105 5.05 8.79 -7.89
CA HIS A 105 5.55 7.58 -7.28
C HIS A 105 6.89 7.21 -7.90
N VAL A 106 7.70 6.49 -7.15
CA VAL A 106 9.00 5.99 -7.55
C VAL A 106 9.07 4.48 -7.38
N ASP A 107 9.70 3.84 -8.36
CA ASP A 107 10.06 2.43 -8.25
C ASP A 107 11.39 2.31 -7.50
N VAL A 108 11.42 1.42 -6.52
CA VAL A 108 12.55 1.23 -5.59
C VAL A 108 13.31 -0.04 -5.92
N TYR A 109 14.63 0.07 -5.95
CA TYR A 109 15.57 -1.00 -6.28
C TYR A 109 16.71 -1.07 -5.25
N GLU A 110 17.24 -2.28 -5.07
CA GLU A 110 18.40 -2.52 -4.20
C GLU A 110 19.71 -2.03 -4.83
N ASN A 111 19.78 -2.09 -6.16
CA ASN A 111 21.01 -1.91 -6.91
C ASN A 111 20.87 -0.86 -8.02
N LYS A 112 21.99 -0.22 -8.35
CA LYS A 112 22.09 0.75 -9.47
C LYS A 112 21.74 0.17 -10.85
N GLU A 113 21.85 -1.15 -11.01
CA GLU A 113 21.51 -1.85 -12.25
C GLU A 113 20.00 -2.07 -12.42
N LEU A 114 19.17 -1.51 -11.54
CA LEU A 114 17.71 -1.70 -11.52
C LEU A 114 17.27 -3.18 -11.45
N LYS A 115 18.11 -4.05 -10.89
CA LYS A 115 17.78 -5.45 -10.62
C LYS A 115 17.18 -5.58 -9.22
N GLY A 116 16.11 -6.38 -9.11
CA GLY A 116 15.43 -6.62 -7.84
C GLY A 116 14.54 -5.45 -7.42
N MET A 117 13.47 -5.20 -8.19
CA MET A 117 12.45 -4.21 -7.82
C MET A 117 11.81 -4.62 -6.49
N MET A 118 11.90 -3.75 -5.48
CA MET A 118 11.31 -3.98 -4.16
C MET A 118 9.85 -3.54 -4.09
N GLY A 119 9.49 -2.50 -4.85
CA GLY A 119 8.14 -1.95 -4.85
C GLY A 119 8.05 -0.58 -5.49
N CYS A 120 6.84 -0.02 -5.46
CA CYS A 120 6.53 1.33 -5.92
C CYS A 120 5.99 2.13 -4.73
N PHE A 121 6.59 3.27 -4.45
CA PHE A 121 6.30 4.06 -3.25
C PHE A 121 6.13 5.55 -3.60
N PRO A 122 5.33 6.30 -2.82
CA PRO A 122 5.21 7.74 -3.02
C PRO A 122 6.54 8.47 -2.82
N ILE A 123 6.78 9.52 -3.61
CA ILE A 123 8.03 10.30 -3.54
C ILE A 123 8.26 10.95 -2.18
N HIS A 124 7.18 11.41 -1.54
CA HIS A 124 7.24 12.10 -0.26
C HIS A 124 7.63 11.22 0.92
N TRP A 125 7.78 9.91 0.69
CA TRP A 125 8.31 8.97 1.67
C TRP A 125 9.83 8.91 1.67
N PHE A 126 10.48 9.64 0.77
CA PHE A 126 11.94 9.69 0.64
C PHE A 126 12.46 11.10 0.85
N GLU A 127 13.69 11.17 1.35
CA GLU A 127 14.47 12.40 1.48
C GLU A 127 15.84 12.26 0.80
N ASN A 128 16.48 13.41 0.56
CA ASN A 128 17.84 13.50 0.02
C ASN A 128 17.97 12.79 -1.33
N PHE A 129 17.11 13.16 -2.29
CA PHE A 129 17.25 12.73 -3.67
C PHE A 129 18.55 13.28 -4.25
N ASN A 130 19.49 12.38 -4.52
CA ASN A 130 20.76 12.71 -5.14
C ASN A 130 20.87 11.97 -6.46
N LEU A 131 21.22 12.70 -7.50
CA LEU A 131 21.37 12.17 -8.84
C LEU A 131 22.48 11.09 -8.86
N VAL A 132 22.18 9.93 -9.42
CA VAL A 132 23.20 8.96 -9.76
C VAL A 132 23.62 9.28 -11.19
N GLU A 133 24.84 9.80 -11.37
CA GLU A 133 25.42 9.97 -12.70
C GLU A 133 25.49 8.60 -13.37
N GLN A 134 24.60 8.36 -14.33
CA GLN A 134 24.71 7.25 -15.23
C GLN A 134 25.49 7.74 -16.44
N GLU A 135 26.63 7.13 -16.71
CA GLU A 135 27.26 7.21 -18.01
C GLU A 135 26.22 6.73 -19.03
N THR A 136 25.71 7.66 -19.82
CA THR A 136 24.61 7.47 -20.75
C THR A 136 25.06 6.59 -21.92
N GLU A 137 25.09 5.26 -21.75
CA GLU A 137 24.99 4.35 -22.89
C GLU A 137 23.51 4.18 -23.24
N MET A 138 22.92 5.23 -23.81
CA MET A 138 21.71 5.12 -24.62
C MET A 138 22.11 5.20 -26.09
N GLU A 139 22.82 4.18 -26.56
CA GLU A 139 22.86 3.88 -27.99
C GLU A 139 21.56 3.14 -28.35
N LYS A 140 20.91 3.63 -29.41
CA LYS A 140 19.79 3.01 -30.16
C LYS A 140 18.41 3.19 -29.50
N THR A 141 17.55 4.08 -30.01
CA THR A 141 17.04 4.00 -31.38
C THR A 141 16.55 5.39 -31.82
N GLU A 142 17.26 6.00 -32.76
CA GLU A 142 16.82 7.18 -33.48
C GLU A 142 15.68 6.83 -34.46
N ILE A 143 14.58 7.59 -34.36
CA ILE A 143 13.93 8.38 -35.42
C ILE A 143 13.62 7.71 -36.79
N ALA A 144 12.32 7.62 -37.06
CA ALA A 144 11.56 7.63 -38.31
C ALA A 144 12.26 7.76 -39.69
N SER A 145 11.84 6.90 -40.65
CA SER A 145 11.57 7.31 -42.04
C SER A 145 10.69 6.28 -42.78
N ASP A 146 9.61 6.77 -43.40
CA ASP A 146 8.78 6.10 -44.43
C ASP A 146 9.61 5.37 -45.49
N GLN A 147 9.24 4.12 -45.82
CA GLN A 147 9.16 3.65 -47.20
C GLN A 147 8.03 2.60 -47.35
N VAL A 148 7.06 2.98 -48.17
CA VAL A 148 5.98 2.17 -48.73
C VAL A 148 6.54 1.06 -49.60
N VAL A 149 6.05 -0.17 -49.42
CA VAL A 149 5.92 -1.15 -50.52
C VAL A 149 4.54 -1.79 -50.36
N GLU A 150 3.61 -1.35 -51.21
CA GLU A 150 2.42 -2.14 -51.55
C GLU A 150 2.86 -3.41 -52.26
N GLU A 151 2.29 -4.56 -51.90
CA GLU A 151 1.74 -5.47 -52.90
C GLU A 151 0.67 -6.37 -52.24
N ASP A 152 -0.49 -6.34 -52.90
CA ASP A 152 -1.76 -6.98 -52.57
C ASP A 152 -1.71 -8.50 -52.46
N ILE A 153 -2.85 -9.06 -52.02
CA ILE A 153 -3.50 -10.30 -52.51
C ILE A 153 -3.81 -11.30 -51.37
N PHE A 154 -4.93 -11.09 -50.64
CA PHE A 154 -6.11 -11.97 -50.68
C PHE A 154 -7.16 -11.56 -49.63
N ASP A 155 -8.41 -11.49 -50.10
CA ASP A 155 -9.65 -11.19 -49.39
C ASP A 155 -9.98 -12.16 -48.25
N GLU A 156 -10.42 -11.64 -47.10
CA GLU A 156 -11.78 -11.85 -46.54
C GLU A 156 -11.96 -11.05 -45.22
N PRO A 157 -13.07 -10.32 -45.03
CA PRO A 157 -13.35 -9.64 -43.77
C PRO A 157 -13.92 -10.63 -42.74
N GLU A 158 -13.12 -11.06 -41.77
CA GLU A 158 -13.63 -11.76 -40.59
C GLU A 158 -14.56 -10.80 -39.80
N GLN A 159 -15.83 -11.18 -39.70
CA GLN A 159 -16.86 -10.45 -38.97
C GLN A 159 -16.50 -10.30 -37.48
N PRO A 160 -16.83 -9.16 -36.84
CA PRO A 160 -16.61 -8.99 -35.41
C PRO A 160 -17.49 -9.97 -34.62
N ARG A 161 -16.85 -10.89 -33.89
CA ARG A 161 -17.53 -11.80 -32.95
C ARG A 161 -18.24 -10.97 -31.88
N PHE A 162 -19.57 -10.97 -31.92
CA PHE A 162 -20.44 -10.49 -30.86
C PHE A 162 -20.12 -11.25 -29.57
N PHE A 163 -19.66 -10.55 -28.53
CA PHE A 163 -19.57 -11.13 -27.18
C PHE A 163 -20.96 -11.10 -26.55
N GLU A 164 -21.60 -12.26 -26.45
CA GLU A 164 -22.82 -12.41 -25.64
C GLU A 164 -22.47 -12.37 -24.15
N GLN A 165 -22.94 -11.31 -23.48
CA GLN A 165 -22.85 -11.14 -22.04
C GLN A 165 -23.91 -12.03 -21.37
N MET A 166 -23.49 -13.13 -20.74
CA MET A 166 -24.40 -13.98 -19.96
C MET A 166 -24.92 -13.22 -18.73
N LYS A 167 -26.23 -12.97 -18.69
CA LYS A 167 -26.95 -12.55 -17.48
C LYS A 167 -26.99 -13.72 -16.50
N LEU A 168 -26.31 -13.57 -15.36
CA LEU A 168 -26.54 -14.41 -14.19
C LEU A 168 -27.87 -13.95 -13.57
N PHE A 169 -28.82 -14.86 -13.49
CA PHE A 169 -30.05 -14.71 -12.70
C PHE A 169 -29.73 -14.59 -11.21
#